data_AF-A0A4W5RUJ2-F1
#
_entry.id   AF-A0A4W5RUJ2-F1
#
_cell.length_a   1.000
_cell.length_b   1.000
_cell.length_c   1.000
_cell.angle_alpha   90.00
_cell.angle_beta   90.00
_cell.angle_gamma   90.00
#
_symmetry.space_group_name_H-M   'P 1'
#
loop_
_entity.id
_entity.type
_entity.pdbx_description
1 polymer ?
#
loop_
_entity_poly.entity_id
_entity_poly.type
_entity_poly.pdbx_seq_one_letter_code
_entity_poly.pdbx_strand_id
1 'polypeptide(L)'
;MEENKDVQYCFQDRNSSCRKALLSTSIYITLYIFFSLISAVTVFLNVLVIISISHFKQLHTPTNLLILSLAVADLLVGLIVIPVTTVALMEPCWGFGEYFCVFHIYITFLCTSLSLGNLVLISIDRYVAVCDPLLYHSKITITRIMCCISITWCCCIIYRAAIIKNVVNVQVPSRCLTECFIVEGITWGNIIDLVVTMVVPCSVITTLYMKIYVVARSQARNVFSKEAASVSGLKTVRANKSERKAAKTLSIVVFNYFICWIPFLFVFFFSYLVDNVLSVIIGFLPLVNSLINPIIYAFFYPWFKVTAKHILTLNLRRS
;
A
#
# COMPACT_ATOMS: atom_id res chain seq x y z
N MET A 1 -54.10 -13.17 -19.38
CA MET A 1 -53.10 -13.91 -20.13
C MET A 1 -51.79 -13.18 -19.89
N GLU A 2 -50.97 -13.72 -18.99
CA GLU A 2 -49.69 -13.12 -18.58
C GLU A 2 -48.75 -13.05 -19.78
N GLU A 3 -48.16 -11.88 -20.02
CA GLU A 3 -47.02 -11.72 -20.92
C GLU A 3 -45.83 -12.47 -20.34
N ASN A 4 -45.52 -13.60 -20.98
CA ASN A 4 -44.33 -14.40 -20.73
C ASN A 4 -43.11 -13.51 -21.00
N LYS A 5 -42.40 -13.08 -19.96
CA LYS A 5 -41.07 -12.48 -20.09
C LYS A 5 -40.17 -13.54 -20.71
N ASP A 6 -39.85 -13.39 -21.98
CA ASP A 6 -38.84 -14.20 -22.66
C ASP A 6 -37.55 -14.19 -21.82
N VAL A 7 -37.29 -15.33 -21.18
CA VAL A 7 -36.00 -15.62 -20.57
C VAL A 7 -35.02 -15.76 -21.74
N GLN A 8 -34.29 -14.69 -22.02
CA GLN A 8 -33.33 -14.65 -23.10
C GLN A 8 -32.08 -15.47 -22.72
N TYR A 9 -32.08 -16.76 -23.09
CA TYR A 9 -30.92 -17.64 -22.96
C TYR A 9 -29.80 -17.17 -23.92
N CYS A 10 -28.61 -16.92 -23.39
CA CYS A 10 -27.45 -16.59 -24.22
C CYS A 10 -26.79 -17.88 -24.73
N PHE A 11 -26.97 -18.17 -26.02
CA PHE A 11 -26.24 -19.20 -26.74
C PHE A 11 -25.10 -18.60 -27.55
N GLN A 12 -24.07 -19.43 -27.73
CA GLN A 12 -22.74 -19.10 -28.21
C GLN A 12 -22.72 -18.91 -29.74
N ASP A 13 -22.77 -17.67 -30.20
CA ASP A 13 -22.42 -17.34 -31.58
C ASP A 13 -20.94 -16.97 -31.71
N ARG A 14 -20.33 -17.52 -32.77
CA ARG A 14 -18.90 -17.55 -33.04
C ARG A 14 -18.23 -16.15 -32.97
N ASN A 15 -17.08 -16.09 -32.28
CA ASN A 15 -16.05 -15.02 -32.26
C ASN A 15 -16.22 -13.75 -31.38
N SER A 16 -16.57 -13.86 -30.08
CA SER A 16 -16.40 -12.76 -29.07
C SER A 16 -16.51 -13.32 -27.64
N SER A 17 -16.05 -12.73 -26.52
CA SER A 17 -15.34 -11.49 -26.12
C SER A 17 -15.03 -11.56 -24.60
N CYS A 18 -14.36 -12.63 -24.16
CA CYS A 18 -13.80 -12.77 -22.81
C CYS A 18 -12.38 -13.31 -22.95
N ARG A 19 -11.51 -13.02 -21.97
CA ARG A 19 -10.14 -13.53 -21.95
C ARG A 19 -10.16 -15.06 -22.07
N LYS A 20 -9.54 -15.59 -23.12
CA LYS A 20 -9.38 -17.04 -23.28
C LYS A 20 -8.62 -17.57 -22.07
N ALA A 21 -9.13 -18.62 -21.41
CA ALA A 21 -8.40 -19.28 -20.34
C ALA A 21 -7.06 -19.81 -20.90
N LEU A 22 -5.98 -19.08 -20.58
CA LEU A 22 -4.64 -19.31 -21.13
C LEU A 22 -3.74 -20.07 -20.15
N LEU A 23 -4.14 -20.20 -18.88
CA LEU A 23 -3.43 -20.95 -17.85
C LEU A 23 -3.88 -22.41 -17.84
N SER A 24 -2.93 -23.32 -17.60
CA SER A 24 -3.28 -24.70 -17.27
C SER A 24 -4.02 -24.74 -15.93
N THR A 25 -4.91 -25.72 -15.75
CA THR A 25 -5.70 -25.90 -14.53
C THR A 25 -4.82 -25.93 -13.28
N SER A 26 -3.65 -26.56 -13.36
CA SER A 26 -2.69 -26.63 -12.26
C SER A 26 -2.14 -25.25 -11.86
N ILE A 27 -1.75 -24.42 -12.84
CA ILE A 27 -1.23 -23.07 -12.58
C ILE A 27 -2.36 -22.18 -12.03
N TYR A 28 -3.57 -22.27 -12.61
CA TYR A 28 -4.74 -21.53 -12.13
C TYR A 28 -5.02 -21.83 -10.65
N ILE A 29 -5.17 -23.11 -10.27
CA ILE A 29 -5.44 -23.52 -8.88
C ILE A 29 -4.31 -23.05 -7.96
N THR A 30 -3.05 -23.22 -8.39
CA THR A 30 -1.88 -22.83 -7.60
C THR A 30 -1.86 -21.32 -7.31
N LEU A 31 -2.07 -20.48 -8.33
CA LEU A 31 -2.07 -19.03 -8.14
C LEU A 31 -3.26 -18.55 -7.31
N TYR A 32 -4.43 -19.16 -7.48
CA TYR A 32 -5.62 -18.82 -6.69
C TYR A 32 -5.40 -19.09 -5.19
N ILE A 33 -4.86 -20.26 -4.84
CA ILE A 33 -4.50 -20.60 -3.46
C ILE A 33 -3.44 -19.64 -2.93
N PHE A 34 -2.41 -19.35 -3.73
CA PHE A 34 -1.32 -18.47 -3.34
C PHE A 34 -1.79 -17.04 -3.04
N PHE A 35 -2.61 -16.43 -3.91
CA PHE A 35 -3.16 -15.10 -3.68
C PHE A 35 -4.15 -15.04 -2.51
N SER A 36 -4.95 -16.09 -2.33
CA SER A 36 -5.84 -16.22 -1.16
C SER A 36 -5.06 -16.29 0.15
N LEU A 37 -3.94 -17.04 0.17
CA LEU A 37 -3.05 -17.09 1.33
C LEU A 37 -2.42 -15.72 1.61
N ILE A 38 -1.97 -15.01 0.57
CA ILE A 38 -1.44 -13.64 0.72
C ILE A 38 -2.49 -12.72 1.35
N SER A 39 -3.75 -12.76 0.88
CA SER A 39 -4.84 -12.00 1.48
C SER A 39 -4.99 -12.32 2.98
N ALA A 40 -5.11 -13.61 3.33
CA ALA A 40 -5.29 -14.03 4.72
C ALA A 40 -4.14 -13.57 5.64
N VAL A 41 -2.89 -13.72 5.20
CA VAL A 41 -1.72 -13.29 5.97
C VAL A 41 -1.66 -11.75 6.07
N THR A 42 -1.98 -11.03 5.00
CA THR A 42 -2.04 -9.56 4.99
C THR A 42 -3.05 -9.04 6.01
N VAL A 43 -4.24 -9.63 6.04
CA VAL A 43 -5.29 -9.30 7.02
C VAL A 43 -4.80 -9.58 8.43
N PHE A 44 -4.32 -10.80 8.68
CA PHE A 44 -3.87 -11.22 10.01
C PHE A 44 -2.77 -10.31 10.57
N LEU A 45 -1.72 -10.05 9.79
CA LEU A 45 -0.59 -9.25 10.25
C LEU A 45 -0.96 -7.78 10.47
N ASN A 46 -1.78 -7.18 9.59
CA ASN A 46 -2.22 -5.79 9.78
C ASN A 46 -3.19 -5.65 10.96
N VAL A 47 -4.07 -6.63 11.21
CA VAL A 47 -4.88 -6.68 12.44
C VAL A 47 -3.99 -6.73 13.68
N LEU A 48 -2.92 -7.54 13.68
CA LEU A 48 -1.97 -7.57 14.80
C LEU A 48 -1.28 -6.21 15.03
N VAL A 49 -0.91 -5.50 13.96
CA VAL A 49 -0.33 -4.13 14.07
C VAL A 49 -1.36 -3.17 14.67
N ILE A 50 -2.61 -3.19 14.17
CA ILE A 50 -3.70 -2.33 14.65
C ILE A 50 -3.97 -2.58 16.14
N ILE A 51 -4.14 -3.84 16.54
CA ILE A 51 -4.37 -4.20 17.95
C ILE A 51 -3.17 -3.80 18.81
N SER A 52 -1.94 -4.07 18.35
CA SER A 52 -0.72 -3.71 19.09
C SER A 52 -0.66 -2.21 19.39
N ILE A 53 -0.89 -1.35 18.40
CA ILE A 53 -0.77 0.10 18.62
C ILE A 53 -1.97 0.63 19.40
N SER A 54 -3.19 0.17 19.09
CA SER A 54 -4.42 0.71 19.68
C SER A 54 -4.63 0.29 21.15
N HIS A 55 -4.15 -0.91 21.53
CA HIS A 55 -4.32 -1.43 22.87
C HIS A 55 -3.28 -0.87 23.85
N PHE A 56 -2.01 -0.80 23.43
CA PHE A 56 -0.91 -0.44 24.31
C PHE A 56 -0.64 1.07 24.26
N LYS A 57 -1.21 1.81 25.22
CA LYS A 57 -1.12 3.29 25.30
C LYS A 57 0.30 3.85 25.21
N GLN A 58 1.30 3.13 25.73
CA GLN A 58 2.72 3.48 25.63
C GLN A 58 3.24 3.60 24.19
N LEU A 59 2.54 3.00 23.22
CA LEU A 59 2.87 3.05 21.80
C LEU A 59 2.21 4.21 21.06
N HIS A 60 1.38 5.04 21.71
CA HIS A 60 0.72 6.19 21.08
C HIS A 60 1.69 7.35 20.83
N THR A 61 2.65 7.13 19.93
CA THR A 61 3.60 8.13 19.46
C THR A 61 3.21 8.62 18.07
N PRO A 62 3.62 9.83 17.64
CA PRO A 62 3.31 10.36 16.31
C PRO A 62 3.62 9.38 15.17
N THR A 63 4.82 8.77 15.20
CA THR A 63 5.26 7.79 14.21
C THR A 63 4.40 6.52 14.21
N ASN A 64 4.05 6.00 15.39
CA ASN A 64 3.22 4.79 15.48
C ASN A 64 1.78 5.06 15.04
N LEU A 65 1.25 6.28 15.20
CA LEU A 65 -0.05 6.64 14.63
C LEU A 65 -0.04 6.65 13.09
N LEU A 66 1.07 7.06 12.48
CA LEU A 66 1.25 6.93 11.02
C LEU A 66 1.33 5.46 10.59
N ILE A 67 2.04 4.61 11.33
CA ILE A 67 2.08 3.16 11.09
C ILE A 67 0.70 2.54 11.25
N LEU A 68 -0.07 2.96 12.26
CA LEU A 68 -1.45 2.52 12.47
C LEU A 68 -2.34 2.90 11.28
N SER A 69 -2.27 4.14 10.81
CA SER A 69 -3.02 4.61 9.63
C SER A 69 -2.66 3.81 8.37
N LEU A 70 -1.37 3.54 8.15
CA LEU A 70 -0.92 2.69 7.05
C LEU A 70 -1.46 1.25 7.19
N ALA A 71 -1.43 0.66 8.39
CA ALA A 71 -1.97 -0.68 8.64
C ALA A 71 -3.48 -0.77 8.40
N VAL A 72 -4.24 0.31 8.65
CA VAL A 72 -5.68 0.35 8.31
C VAL A 72 -5.89 0.36 6.79
N ALA A 73 -5.09 1.13 6.05
CA ALA A 73 -5.14 1.10 4.58
C ALA A 73 -4.76 -0.28 4.02
N ASP A 74 -3.68 -0.88 4.54
CA ASP A 74 -3.21 -2.22 4.15
C ASP A 74 -4.18 -3.33 4.55
N LEU A 75 -4.95 -3.16 5.64
CA LEU A 75 -6.03 -4.07 6.00
C LEU A 75 -7.15 -4.06 4.96
N LEU A 76 -7.53 -2.88 4.44
CA LEU A 76 -8.51 -2.79 3.35
C LEU A 76 -7.99 -3.47 2.07
N VAL A 77 -6.69 -3.36 1.79
CA VAL A 77 -6.05 -4.10 0.69
C VAL A 77 -6.20 -5.61 0.89
N GLY A 78 -5.85 -6.11 2.07
CA GLY A 78 -5.96 -7.53 2.40
C GLY A 78 -7.39 -8.07 2.36
N LEU A 79 -8.35 -7.33 2.90
CA LEU A 79 -9.75 -7.76 3.04
C LEU A 79 -10.55 -7.67 1.73
N ILE A 80 -10.33 -6.61 0.93
CA ILE A 80 -11.19 -6.27 -0.20
C ILE A 80 -10.40 -6.34 -1.51
N VAL A 81 -9.29 -5.61 -1.60
CA VAL A 81 -8.58 -5.44 -2.88
C VAL A 81 -8.00 -6.76 -3.36
N ILE A 82 -7.25 -7.48 -2.53
CA ILE A 82 -6.59 -8.72 -2.93
C ILE A 82 -7.58 -9.80 -3.39
N PRO A 83 -8.65 -10.13 -2.64
CA PRO A 83 -9.62 -11.13 -3.09
C PRO A 83 -10.31 -10.73 -4.40
N VAL A 84 -10.72 -9.47 -4.53
CA VAL A 84 -11.44 -9.01 -5.71
C VAL A 84 -10.51 -8.92 -6.94
N THR A 85 -9.27 -8.44 -6.78
CA THR A 85 -8.26 -8.48 -7.85
C THR A 85 -7.91 -9.91 -8.25
N THR A 86 -7.85 -10.85 -7.29
CA THR A 86 -7.59 -12.27 -7.59
C THR A 86 -8.65 -12.81 -8.52
N VAL A 87 -9.93 -12.56 -8.22
CA VAL A 87 -11.05 -12.95 -9.07
C VAL A 87 -10.99 -12.23 -10.42
N ALA A 88 -10.71 -10.92 -10.44
CA ALA A 88 -10.60 -10.14 -11.68
C ALA A 88 -9.46 -10.62 -12.61
N LEU A 89 -8.36 -11.13 -12.06
CA LEU A 89 -7.21 -11.61 -12.84
C LEU A 89 -7.35 -13.07 -13.27
N MET A 90 -8.02 -13.90 -12.46
CA MET A 90 -8.09 -15.35 -12.66
C MET A 90 -9.32 -15.76 -13.45
N GLU A 91 -10.46 -15.10 -13.26
CA GLU A 91 -11.68 -15.44 -13.97
C GLU A 91 -11.65 -14.90 -15.41
N PRO A 92 -12.09 -15.70 -16.40
CA PRO A 92 -12.09 -15.28 -17.80
C PRO A 92 -13.11 -14.17 -18.08
N CYS A 93 -14.15 -14.04 -17.24
CA CYS A 93 -15.21 -13.05 -17.37
C CYS A 93 -15.56 -12.43 -16.01
N TRP A 94 -15.97 -11.17 -16.01
CA TRP A 94 -16.43 -10.46 -14.82
C TRP A 94 -17.94 -10.63 -14.59
N GLY A 95 -18.33 -11.50 -13.65
CA GLY A 95 -19.73 -11.81 -13.35
C GLY A 95 -20.43 -10.89 -12.34
N PHE A 96 -19.72 -9.97 -11.68
CA PHE A 96 -20.26 -9.16 -10.57
C PHE A 96 -20.97 -7.87 -11.01
N GLY A 97 -21.03 -7.61 -12.32
CA GLY A 97 -21.66 -6.44 -12.90
C GLY A 97 -20.83 -5.15 -12.81
N GLU A 98 -21.33 -4.10 -13.45
CA GLU A 98 -20.66 -2.81 -13.63
C GLU A 98 -20.37 -2.10 -12.31
N TYR A 99 -21.34 -2.03 -11.40
CA TYR A 99 -21.17 -1.31 -10.13
C TYR A 99 -20.06 -1.89 -9.26
N PHE A 100 -19.94 -3.23 -9.22
CA PHE A 100 -18.87 -3.88 -8.48
C PHE A 100 -17.52 -3.69 -9.15
N CYS A 101 -17.47 -3.59 -10.49
CA CYS A 101 -16.24 -3.26 -11.22
C CYS A 101 -15.76 -1.84 -10.89
N VAL A 102 -16.65 -0.85 -10.96
CA VAL A 102 -16.33 0.55 -10.60
C VAL A 102 -15.87 0.63 -9.14
N PHE A 103 -16.58 -0.04 -8.23
CA PHE A 103 -16.20 -0.12 -6.81
C PHE A 103 -14.82 -0.76 -6.63
N HIS A 104 -14.55 -1.87 -7.32
CA HIS A 104 -13.27 -2.57 -7.28
C HIS A 104 -12.11 -1.66 -7.72
N ILE A 105 -12.26 -0.98 -8.86
CA ILE A 105 -11.24 -0.07 -9.37
C ILE A 105 -11.05 1.11 -8.42
N TYR A 106 -12.15 1.68 -7.91
CA TYR A 106 -12.13 2.77 -6.95
C TYR A 106 -11.36 2.40 -5.67
N ILE A 107 -11.72 1.27 -5.02
CA ILE A 107 -11.12 0.88 -3.76
C ILE A 107 -9.64 0.52 -3.92
N THR A 108 -9.26 -0.06 -5.06
CA THR A 108 -7.86 -0.36 -5.41
C THR A 108 -7.02 0.91 -5.50
N PHE A 109 -7.48 1.91 -6.24
CA PHE A 109 -6.79 3.19 -6.37
C PHE A 109 -6.81 4.02 -5.09
N LEU A 110 -7.90 3.95 -4.32
CA LEU A 110 -8.01 4.60 -3.02
C LEU A 110 -6.97 4.03 -2.05
N CYS A 111 -6.93 2.72 -1.84
CA CYS A 111 -5.99 2.10 -0.90
C CYS A 111 -4.53 2.36 -1.29
N THR A 112 -4.23 2.32 -2.59
CA THR A 112 -2.93 2.71 -3.13
C THR A 112 -2.55 4.15 -2.74
N SER A 113 -3.47 5.10 -2.94
CA SER A 113 -3.23 6.52 -2.66
C SER A 113 -3.08 6.77 -1.16
N LEU A 114 -3.88 6.08 -0.34
CA LEU A 114 -3.79 6.12 1.11
C LEU A 114 -2.44 5.58 1.59
N SER A 115 -1.99 4.44 1.07
CA SER A 115 -0.68 3.87 1.40
C SER A 115 0.44 4.87 1.08
N LEU A 116 0.46 5.41 -0.14
CA LEU A 116 1.50 6.35 -0.56
C LEU A 116 1.44 7.68 0.22
N GLY A 117 0.24 8.21 0.47
CA GLY A 117 0.05 9.41 1.31
C GLY A 117 0.59 9.22 2.73
N ASN A 118 0.33 8.05 3.34
CA ASN A 118 0.92 7.71 4.64
C ASN A 118 2.45 7.60 4.57
N LEU A 119 3.02 7.03 3.49
CA LEU A 119 4.47 6.99 3.30
C LEU A 119 5.08 8.39 3.16
N VAL A 120 4.41 9.34 2.51
CA VAL A 120 4.83 10.75 2.48
C VAL A 120 4.85 11.32 3.91
N LEU A 121 3.80 11.12 4.69
CA LEU A 121 3.75 11.60 6.08
C LEU A 121 4.84 10.97 6.95
N ILE A 122 5.09 9.66 6.81
CA ILE A 122 6.19 8.94 7.46
C ILE A 122 7.54 9.54 7.06
N SER A 123 7.72 9.88 5.78
CA SER A 123 8.94 10.50 5.28
C SER A 123 9.17 11.89 5.88
N ILE A 124 8.11 12.68 6.02
CA ILE A 124 8.15 14.01 6.66
C ILE A 124 8.49 13.87 8.15
N ASP A 125 7.81 12.99 8.87
CA ASP A 125 8.07 12.69 10.28
C ASP A 125 9.55 12.33 10.50
N ARG A 126 10.09 11.43 9.68
CA ARG A 126 11.50 11.04 9.75
C ARG A 126 12.46 12.15 9.34
N TYR A 127 12.10 12.95 8.35
CA TYR A 127 12.89 14.10 7.94
C TYR A 127 13.03 15.10 9.10
N VAL A 128 11.92 15.48 9.74
CA VAL A 128 11.95 16.44 10.86
C VAL A 128 12.71 15.85 12.05
N ALA A 129 12.53 14.56 12.36
CA ALA A 129 13.23 13.90 13.46
C ALA A 129 14.77 13.89 13.29
N VAL A 130 15.26 13.68 12.07
CA VAL A 130 16.70 13.55 11.78
C VAL A 130 17.35 14.89 11.47
N CYS A 131 16.68 15.74 10.68
CA CYS A 131 17.24 17.02 10.21
C CYS A 131 17.03 18.16 11.20
N ASP A 132 15.91 18.17 11.93
CA ASP A 132 15.53 19.23 12.88
C ASP A 132 15.24 18.68 14.31
N PRO A 133 16.15 17.92 14.94
CA PRO A 133 15.84 17.17 16.17
C PRO A 133 15.38 18.05 17.34
N LEU A 134 15.91 19.28 17.47
CA LEU A 134 15.55 20.22 18.54
C LEU A 134 14.12 20.78 18.39
N LEU A 135 13.63 20.85 17.15
CA LEU A 135 12.30 21.36 16.85
C LEU A 135 11.28 20.23 16.64
N TYR A 136 11.70 18.96 16.68
CA TYR A 136 10.82 17.83 16.45
C TYR A 136 9.62 17.84 17.42
N HIS A 137 9.87 17.99 18.73
CA HIS A 137 8.81 17.96 19.73
C HIS A 137 7.82 19.13 19.65
N SER A 138 8.22 20.27 19.07
CA SER A 138 7.32 21.42 18.86
C SER A 138 6.60 21.36 17.51
N LYS A 139 7.19 20.72 16.49
CA LYS A 139 6.60 20.59 15.14
C LYS A 139 5.67 19.38 15.04
N ILE A 140 6.10 18.22 15.55
CA ILE A 140 5.43 16.92 15.41
C ILE A 140 4.72 16.56 16.71
N THR A 141 3.40 16.77 16.72
CA THR A 141 2.53 16.42 17.85
C THR A 141 1.46 15.43 17.43
N ILE A 142 0.90 14.68 18.39
CA ILE A 142 -0.17 13.69 18.13
C ILE A 142 -1.36 14.35 17.41
N THR A 143 -1.84 15.49 17.91
CA THR A 143 -2.98 16.21 17.32
C THR A 143 -2.71 16.61 15.88
N ARG A 144 -1.51 17.16 15.59
CA ARG A 144 -1.14 17.55 14.22
C ARG A 144 -1.06 16.34 13.29
N ILE A 145 -0.47 15.23 13.73
CA ILE A 145 -0.41 14.00 12.94
C ILE A 145 -1.80 13.42 12.67
N MET A 146 -2.68 13.39 13.67
CA MET A 146 -4.07 12.95 13.46
C MET A 146 -4.81 13.84 12.46
N CYS A 147 -4.62 15.16 12.51
CA CYS A 147 -5.16 16.07 11.52
C CYS A 147 -4.58 15.80 10.12
N CYS A 148 -3.26 15.64 10.00
CA CYS A 148 -2.62 15.31 8.71
C CYS A 148 -3.14 14.00 8.13
N ILE A 149 -3.26 12.93 8.95
CA ILE A 149 -3.85 11.65 8.55
C ILE A 149 -5.26 11.89 8.03
N SER A 150 -6.11 12.56 8.80
CA SER A 150 -7.51 12.80 8.44
C SER A 150 -7.63 13.58 7.12
N ILE A 151 -6.81 14.62 6.94
CA ILE A 151 -6.76 15.41 5.70
C ILE A 151 -6.32 14.53 4.53
N THR A 152 -5.25 13.73 4.69
CA THR A 152 -4.78 12.81 3.65
C THR A 152 -5.87 11.83 3.23
N TRP A 153 -6.58 11.22 4.20
CA TRP A 153 -7.68 10.30 3.91
C TRP A 153 -8.80 10.98 3.13
N CYS A 154 -9.26 12.14 3.60
CA CYS A 154 -10.31 12.91 2.92
C CYS A 154 -9.89 13.30 1.50
N CYS A 155 -8.67 13.81 1.32
CA CYS A 155 -8.15 14.19 0.01
C CYS A 155 -8.09 13.00 -0.95
N CYS A 156 -7.59 11.83 -0.50
CA CYS A 156 -7.55 10.63 -1.34
C CYS A 156 -8.96 10.15 -1.72
N ILE A 157 -9.90 10.12 -0.77
CA ILE A 157 -11.29 9.71 -1.01
C ILE A 157 -11.96 10.63 -2.04
N ILE A 158 -11.88 11.94 -1.83
CA ILE A 158 -12.50 12.95 -2.68
C ILE A 158 -11.88 12.93 -4.08
N TYR A 159 -10.54 12.93 -4.17
CA TYR A 159 -9.84 12.92 -5.44
C TYR A 159 -10.19 11.69 -6.27
N ARG A 160 -10.17 10.49 -5.67
CA ARG A 160 -10.52 9.26 -6.39
C ARG A 160 -12.00 9.24 -6.79
N ALA A 161 -12.89 9.77 -5.98
CA ALA A 161 -14.31 9.84 -6.32
C ALA A 161 -14.57 10.81 -7.49
N ALA A 162 -13.81 11.90 -7.57
CA ALA A 162 -13.91 12.86 -8.67
C ALA A 162 -13.39 12.30 -10.00
N ILE A 163 -12.32 11.49 -9.96
CA ILE A 163 -11.63 10.99 -11.14
C ILE A 163 -12.18 9.65 -11.65
N ILE A 164 -12.88 8.86 -10.83
CA ILE A 164 -13.32 7.50 -11.19
C ILE A 164 -14.13 7.44 -12.50
N LYS A 165 -15.00 8.43 -12.74
CA LYS A 165 -15.81 8.51 -13.97
C LYS A 165 -14.97 8.76 -15.24
N ASN A 166 -13.80 9.38 -15.10
CA ASN A 166 -12.90 9.66 -16.21
C ASN A 166 -11.94 8.49 -16.49
N VAL A 167 -11.78 7.58 -15.52
CA VAL A 167 -10.80 6.47 -15.56
C VAL A 167 -11.46 5.11 -15.79
N VAL A 168 -12.76 4.99 -15.51
CA VAL A 168 -13.53 3.77 -15.76
C VAL A 168 -14.52 4.03 -16.88
N ASN A 169 -14.27 3.42 -18.04
CA ASN A 169 -15.27 3.26 -19.09
C ASN A 169 -15.68 1.80 -19.06
N VAL A 170 -16.87 1.51 -18.55
CA VAL A 170 -17.44 0.18 -18.70
C VAL A 170 -18.03 0.12 -20.10
N GLN A 171 -17.19 -0.13 -21.10
CA GLN A 171 -17.69 -0.57 -22.39
C GLN A 171 -18.30 -1.95 -22.15
N VAL A 172 -19.63 -2.03 -22.20
CA VAL A 172 -20.38 -3.29 -22.16
C VAL A 172 -20.45 -3.80 -23.60
N PRO A 173 -19.61 -4.75 -24.04
CA PRO A 173 -19.84 -5.42 -25.31
C PRO A 173 -21.04 -6.35 -25.07
N SER A 174 -22.21 -5.93 -25.55
CA SER A 174 -23.39 -6.79 -25.74
C SER A 174 -23.73 -7.74 -24.58
N ARG A 175 -24.36 -7.23 -23.51
CA ARG A 175 -25.24 -7.90 -22.50
C ARG A 175 -24.91 -9.30 -21.91
N CYS A 176 -23.91 -10.03 -22.39
CA CYS A 176 -23.59 -11.41 -22.03
C CYS A 176 -22.09 -11.66 -21.80
N LEU A 177 -21.20 -10.71 -22.11
CA LEU A 177 -19.79 -10.77 -21.72
C LEU A 177 -19.39 -9.42 -21.12
N THR A 178 -18.89 -9.42 -19.89
CA THR A 178 -18.41 -8.20 -19.22
C THR A 178 -16.96 -8.43 -18.82
N GLU A 179 -16.06 -7.55 -19.24
CA GLU A 179 -14.69 -7.48 -18.73
C GLU A 179 -14.58 -6.24 -17.84
N CYS A 180 -13.87 -6.35 -16.72
CA CYS A 180 -13.62 -5.23 -15.81
C CYS A 180 -12.20 -4.72 -16.02
N PHE A 181 -12.05 -3.70 -16.87
CA PHE A 181 -10.75 -3.09 -17.15
C PHE A 181 -10.80 -1.56 -17.00
N ILE A 182 -9.64 -0.99 -16.69
CA ILE A 182 -9.40 0.45 -16.77
C ILE A 182 -9.38 0.82 -18.26
N VAL A 183 -9.89 2.00 -18.64
CA VAL A 183 -9.90 2.45 -20.05
C VAL A 183 -8.56 2.18 -20.72
N GLU A 184 -8.55 1.32 -21.74
CA GLU A 184 -7.35 0.97 -22.49
C GLU A 184 -6.81 2.22 -23.21
N GLY A 185 -5.50 2.45 -23.07
CA GLY A 185 -4.79 3.52 -23.76
C GLY A 185 -4.22 4.60 -22.83
N ILE A 186 -3.13 5.22 -23.31
CA ILE A 186 -2.50 6.37 -22.67
C ILE A 186 -3.33 7.61 -23.01
N THR A 187 -4.32 7.93 -22.18
CA THR A 187 -5.03 9.21 -22.25
C THR A 187 -4.28 10.26 -21.44
N TRP A 188 -4.42 11.54 -21.80
CA TRP A 188 -3.88 12.65 -21.01
C TRP A 188 -4.38 12.61 -19.55
N GLY A 189 -5.62 12.16 -19.33
CA GLY A 189 -6.18 11.94 -17.99
C GLY A 189 -5.40 10.90 -17.18
N ASN A 190 -5.12 9.74 -17.76
CA ASN A 190 -4.36 8.68 -17.09
C ASN A 190 -2.91 9.11 -16.79
N ILE A 191 -2.27 9.87 -17.69
CA ILE A 191 -0.92 10.43 -17.45
C ILE A 191 -0.96 11.43 -16.29
N ILE A 192 -1.92 12.36 -16.30
CA ILE A 192 -2.04 13.37 -15.25
C ILE A 192 -2.31 12.69 -13.91
N ASP A 193 -3.20 11.70 -13.86
CA ASP A 193 -3.47 10.92 -12.65
C ASP A 193 -2.22 10.21 -12.13
N LEU A 194 -1.46 9.56 -13.02
CA LEU A 194 -0.20 8.91 -12.67
C LEU A 194 0.82 9.91 -12.10
N VAL A 195 0.95 11.08 -12.73
CA VAL A 195 1.89 12.12 -12.27
C VAL A 195 1.49 12.62 -10.88
N VAL A 196 0.22 12.99 -10.70
CA VAL A 196 -0.30 13.56 -9.45
C VAL A 196 -0.26 12.53 -8.32
N THR A 197 -0.65 11.29 -8.61
CA THR A 197 -0.89 10.28 -7.56
C THR A 197 0.28 9.35 -7.31
N MET A 198 1.29 9.31 -8.19
CA MET A 198 2.51 8.52 -8.00
C MET A 198 3.78 9.35 -8.11
N VAL A 199 4.02 10.01 -9.24
CA VAL A 199 5.31 10.65 -9.53
C VAL A 199 5.62 11.78 -8.54
N VAL A 200 4.65 12.66 -8.28
CA VAL A 200 4.81 13.78 -7.34
C VAL A 200 5.08 13.28 -5.92
N PRO A 201 4.25 12.42 -5.29
CA PRO A 201 4.54 11.88 -3.97
C PRO A 201 5.88 11.13 -3.89
N CYS A 202 6.22 10.31 -4.90
CA CYS A 202 7.47 9.57 -4.95
C CYS A 202 8.70 10.48 -5.03
N SER A 203 8.61 11.59 -5.78
CA SER A 203 9.70 12.57 -5.87
C SER A 203 9.88 13.34 -4.55
N VAL A 204 8.79 13.65 -3.85
CA VAL A 204 8.83 14.22 -2.49
C VAL A 204 9.54 13.25 -1.53
N ILE A 205 9.11 11.99 -1.49
CA ILE A 205 9.72 10.95 -0.66
C ILE A 205 11.22 10.84 -0.95
N THR A 206 11.59 10.69 -2.22
CA THR A 206 12.98 10.53 -2.64
C THR A 206 13.81 11.73 -2.19
N THR A 207 13.32 12.95 -2.40
CA THR A 207 14.00 14.18 -1.98
C THR A 207 14.21 14.23 -0.47
N LEU A 208 13.19 13.88 0.32
CA LEU A 208 13.28 13.87 1.79
C LEU A 208 14.32 12.84 2.26
N TYR A 209 14.32 11.63 1.71
CA TYR A 209 15.29 10.60 2.08
C TYR A 209 16.72 10.92 1.64
N MET A 210 16.91 11.58 0.50
CA MET A 210 18.22 12.08 0.09
C MET A 210 18.75 13.10 1.10
N LYS A 211 17.92 14.03 1.58
CA LYS A 211 18.31 14.97 2.64
C LYS A 211 18.62 14.27 3.96
N ILE A 212 17.79 13.30 4.37
CA ILE A 212 18.03 12.48 5.57
C ILE A 212 19.37 11.77 5.47
N TYR A 213 19.67 11.15 4.32
CA TYR A 213 20.92 10.43 4.09
C TYR A 213 22.13 11.36 4.22
N VAL A 214 22.09 12.54 3.60
CA VAL A 214 23.17 13.53 3.68
C VAL A 214 23.42 13.96 5.12
N VAL A 215 22.37 14.31 5.87
CA VAL A 215 22.49 14.74 7.27
C VAL A 215 22.99 13.60 8.15
N ALA A 216 22.44 12.39 8.01
CA ALA A 216 22.88 11.23 8.79
C ALA A 216 24.36 10.87 8.52
N ARG A 217 24.83 11.01 7.27
CA ARG A 217 26.23 10.81 6.91
C ARG A 217 27.13 11.89 7.50
N SER A 218 26.69 13.15 7.49
CA SER A 218 27.41 14.27 8.12
C SER A 218 27.55 14.06 9.64
N GLN A 219 26.45 13.71 10.31
CA GLN A 219 26.46 13.40 11.74
C GLN A 219 27.39 12.23 12.07
N ALA A 220 27.39 11.16 11.26
CA ALA A 220 28.31 10.03 11.46
C ALA A 220 29.79 10.46 11.36
N ARG A 221 30.16 11.26 10.35
CA ARG A 221 31.53 11.78 10.20
C ARG A 221 31.96 12.63 11.40
N ASN A 222 31.05 13.46 11.91
CA ASN A 222 31.31 14.34 13.06
C ASN A 222 31.40 13.59 14.39
N VAL A 223 30.80 12.40 14.51
CA VAL A 223 30.94 11.54 15.69
C VAL A 223 32.31 10.85 15.68
N PHE A 224 32.73 10.28 14.55
CA PHE A 224 34.06 9.67 14.43
C PHE A 224 35.21 10.68 14.58
N SER A 225 34.99 11.97 14.27
CA SER A 225 35.99 13.02 14.51
C SER A 225 36.00 13.54 15.96
N LYS A 226 34.95 13.30 16.75
CA LYS A 226 34.81 13.78 18.14
C LYS A 226 35.03 12.72 19.22
N GLU A 227 35.29 11.46 18.85
CA GLU A 227 35.68 10.39 19.80
C GLU A 227 37.02 10.66 20.54
N ALA A 228 37.68 11.80 20.29
CA ALA A 228 38.78 12.30 21.10
C ALA A 228 38.38 13.18 22.31
N ALA A 229 37.10 13.56 22.51
CA ALA A 229 36.74 14.45 23.63
C ALA A 229 35.31 14.27 24.21
N SER A 230 35.26 13.83 25.47
CA SER A 230 34.24 14.08 26.52
C SER A 230 33.05 13.11 26.76
N VAL A 231 32.76 12.95 28.05
CA VAL A 231 31.80 12.01 28.70
C VAL A 231 30.33 12.45 28.56
N SER A 232 30.04 13.71 28.21
CA SER A 232 28.67 14.21 27.97
C SER A 232 28.07 13.74 26.63
N GLY A 233 28.91 13.21 25.72
CA GLY A 233 28.47 12.68 24.42
C GLY A 233 27.67 11.38 24.49
N LEU A 234 27.77 10.59 25.58
CA LEU A 234 27.23 9.22 25.62
C LEU A 234 25.69 9.15 25.52
N LYS A 235 24.97 10.09 26.17
CA LYS A 235 23.49 10.15 26.10
C LYS A 235 23.00 10.60 24.72
N THR A 236 23.63 11.62 24.14
CA THR A 236 23.34 12.13 22.79
C THR A 236 23.69 11.09 21.71
N VAL A 237 24.80 10.36 21.88
CA VAL A 237 25.21 9.25 21.00
C VAL A 237 24.21 8.10 21.06
N ARG A 238 23.68 7.75 22.25
CA ARG A 238 22.68 6.68 22.41
C ARG A 238 21.33 7.05 21.79
N ALA A 239 20.87 8.29 21.95
CA ALA A 239 19.66 8.81 21.29
C ALA A 239 19.81 8.84 19.76
N ASN A 240 20.96 9.29 19.25
CA ASN A 240 21.26 9.26 17.81
C ASN A 240 21.30 7.83 17.24
N LYS A 241 21.76 6.84 18.03
CA LYS A 241 21.81 5.43 17.62
C LYS A 241 20.41 4.79 17.55
N SER A 242 19.51 5.11 18.46
CA SER A 242 18.11 4.63 18.41
C SER A 242 17.31 5.28 17.28
N GLU A 243 17.46 6.59 17.08
CA GLU A 243 16.81 7.31 15.96
C GLU A 243 17.30 6.80 14.61
N ARG A 244 18.61 6.52 14.46
CA ARG A 244 19.17 5.93 13.23
C ARG A 244 18.62 4.52 12.94
N LYS A 245 18.30 3.74 13.98
CA LYS A 245 17.66 2.42 13.83
C LYS A 245 16.18 2.52 13.43
N ALA A 246 15.46 3.48 14.01
CA ALA A 246 14.07 3.76 13.64
C ALA A 246 13.97 4.31 12.20
N ALA A 247 14.84 5.25 11.83
CA ALA A 247 14.94 5.80 10.47
C ALA A 247 15.26 4.70 9.44
N LYS A 248 16.19 3.78 9.75
CA LYS A 248 16.50 2.63 8.88
C LYS A 248 15.27 1.77 8.59
N THR A 249 14.44 1.52 9.60
CA THR A 249 13.23 0.68 9.44
C THR A 249 12.24 1.33 8.49
N LEU A 250 11.94 2.62 8.70
CA LEU A 250 10.99 3.35 7.87
C LEU A 250 11.53 3.60 6.45
N SER A 251 12.86 3.74 6.27
CA SER A 251 13.48 3.70 4.94
C SER A 251 13.23 2.38 4.22
N ILE A 252 13.28 1.24 4.91
CA ILE A 252 13.03 -0.08 4.29
C ILE A 252 11.56 -0.20 3.84
N VAL A 253 10.61 0.29 4.64
CA VAL A 253 9.19 0.35 4.27
C VAL A 253 8.97 1.17 3.00
N VAL A 254 9.61 2.33 2.91
CA VAL A 254 9.52 3.19 1.72
C VAL A 254 10.16 2.53 0.49
N PHE A 255 11.31 1.88 0.67
CA PHE A 255 11.96 1.15 -0.42
C PHE A 255 11.16 -0.06 -0.90
N ASN A 256 10.49 -0.75 0.03
CA ASN A 256 9.57 -1.85 -0.28
C ASN A 256 8.45 -1.39 -1.23
N TYR A 257 7.88 -0.22 -0.98
CA TYR A 257 6.88 0.37 -1.87
C TYR A 257 7.43 0.51 -3.30
N PHE A 258 8.61 1.12 -3.46
CA PHE A 258 9.21 1.28 -4.79
C PHE A 258 9.46 -0.04 -5.50
N ILE A 259 10.01 -1.05 -4.80
CA ILE A 259 10.26 -2.38 -5.39
C ILE A 259 8.95 -3.01 -5.88
N CYS A 260 7.87 -2.91 -5.10
CA CYS A 260 6.60 -3.53 -5.47
C CYS A 260 5.92 -2.82 -6.64
N TRP A 261 6.11 -1.50 -6.78
CA TRP A 261 5.42 -0.68 -7.79
C TRP A 261 6.18 -0.52 -9.11
N ILE A 262 7.52 -0.49 -9.10
CA ILE A 262 8.32 -0.26 -10.32
C ILE A 262 8.03 -1.27 -11.43
N PRO A 263 7.95 -2.60 -11.16
CA PRO A 263 7.65 -3.58 -12.20
C PRO A 263 6.26 -3.34 -12.84
N PHE A 264 5.27 -2.98 -12.03
CA PHE A 264 3.93 -2.65 -12.52
C PHE A 264 3.94 -1.41 -13.43
N LEU A 265 4.65 -0.35 -13.01
CA LEU A 265 4.81 0.85 -13.84
C LEU A 265 5.52 0.53 -15.16
N PHE A 266 6.53 -0.35 -15.15
CA PHE A 266 7.20 -0.79 -16.36
C PHE A 266 6.22 -1.50 -17.31
N VAL A 267 5.42 -2.45 -16.81
CA VAL A 267 4.41 -3.14 -17.64
C VAL A 267 3.31 -2.20 -18.14
N PHE A 268 2.91 -1.20 -17.34
CA PHE A 268 1.94 -0.21 -17.76
C PHE A 268 2.39 0.55 -19.04
N PHE A 269 3.68 0.86 -19.17
CA PHE A 269 4.23 1.52 -20.36
C PHE A 269 4.66 0.55 -21.47
N PHE A 270 5.05 -0.67 -21.12
CA PHE A 270 5.64 -1.64 -22.05
C PHE A 270 4.87 -2.97 -22.07
N SER A 271 3.54 -2.90 -22.09
CA SER A 271 2.64 -4.06 -21.99
C SER A 271 2.87 -5.12 -23.07
N TYR A 272 3.39 -4.72 -24.24
CA TYR A 272 3.71 -5.60 -25.37
C TYR A 272 4.96 -6.48 -25.15
N LEU A 273 5.77 -6.23 -24.12
CA LEU A 273 7.02 -6.96 -23.86
C LEU A 273 6.86 -8.16 -22.92
N VAL A 274 5.67 -8.37 -22.35
CA VAL A 274 5.47 -9.29 -21.23
C VAL A 274 4.41 -10.34 -21.57
N ASP A 275 4.69 -11.61 -21.27
CA ASP A 275 3.74 -12.69 -21.47
C ASP A 275 2.57 -12.66 -20.46
N ASN A 276 1.57 -13.49 -20.70
CA ASN A 276 0.33 -13.48 -19.92
C ASN A 276 0.51 -13.85 -18.44
N VAL A 277 1.45 -14.75 -18.10
CA VAL A 277 1.65 -15.22 -16.71
C VAL A 277 2.43 -14.16 -15.93
N LEU A 278 3.50 -13.64 -16.53
CA LEU A 278 4.32 -12.60 -15.93
C LEU A 278 3.52 -11.31 -15.73
N SER A 279 2.59 -10.99 -16.64
CA SER A 279 1.66 -9.88 -16.50
C SER A 279 0.74 -10.02 -15.27
N VAL A 280 0.20 -11.22 -14.99
CA VAL A 280 -0.61 -11.48 -13.79
C VAL A 280 0.21 -11.31 -12.51
N ILE A 281 1.43 -11.84 -12.47
CA ILE A 281 2.31 -11.74 -11.29
C ILE A 281 2.70 -10.28 -11.05
N ILE A 282 3.09 -9.55 -12.11
CA ILE A 282 3.47 -8.13 -12.01
C ILE A 282 2.27 -7.26 -11.63
N GLY A 283 1.07 -7.56 -12.16
CA GLY A 283 -0.18 -6.89 -11.79
C GLY A 283 -0.51 -7.02 -10.30
N PHE A 284 -0.15 -8.16 -9.69
CA PHE A 284 -0.40 -8.44 -8.29
C PHE A 284 0.69 -7.87 -7.35
N LEU A 285 1.91 -7.67 -7.85
CA LEU A 285 3.07 -7.26 -7.05
C LEU A 285 2.86 -5.99 -6.20
N PRO A 286 2.19 -4.92 -6.68
CA PRO A 286 1.88 -3.75 -5.85
C PRO A 286 1.10 -4.08 -4.57
N LEU A 287 0.26 -5.11 -4.59
CA LEU A 287 -0.55 -5.53 -3.43
C LEU A 287 0.29 -6.22 -2.36
N VAL A 288 1.41 -6.84 -2.75
CA VAL A 288 2.35 -7.50 -1.83
C VAL A 288 3.03 -6.48 -0.91
N ASN A 289 3.10 -5.21 -1.29
CA ASN A 289 3.59 -4.13 -0.42
C ASN A 289 2.88 -4.14 0.95
N SER A 290 1.55 -4.28 0.95
CA SER A 290 0.71 -4.28 2.15
C SER A 290 0.94 -5.50 3.06
N LEU A 291 1.44 -6.61 2.51
CA LEU A 291 1.87 -7.78 3.27
C LEU A 291 3.24 -7.56 3.93
N ILE A 292 4.18 -6.99 3.18
CA ILE A 292 5.59 -6.89 3.61
C ILE A 292 5.76 -5.86 4.75
N ASN A 293 4.91 -4.83 4.82
CA ASN A 293 4.99 -3.78 5.83
C ASN A 293 5.02 -4.33 7.28
N PRO A 294 4.02 -5.11 7.74
CA PRO A 294 4.09 -5.78 9.05
C PRO A 294 5.29 -6.70 9.26
N ILE A 295 5.77 -7.37 8.21
CA ILE A 295 6.94 -8.25 8.30
C ILE A 295 8.19 -7.41 8.63
N ILE A 296 8.37 -6.27 7.96
CA ILE A 296 9.43 -5.31 8.29
C ILE A 296 9.31 -4.88 9.76
N TYR A 297 8.10 -4.57 10.23
CA TYR A 297 7.89 -4.20 11.64
C TYR A 297 8.29 -5.33 12.60
N ALA A 298 7.97 -6.59 12.30
CA ALA A 298 8.32 -7.75 13.14
C ALA A 298 9.83 -7.93 13.27
N PHE A 299 10.60 -7.67 12.21
CA PHE A 299 12.05 -7.77 12.27
C PHE A 299 12.68 -6.60 13.04
N PHE A 300 12.23 -5.38 12.78
CA PHE A 300 12.96 -4.19 13.19
C PHE A 300 12.40 -3.47 14.43
N TYR A 301 11.11 -3.63 14.77
CA TYR A 301 10.51 -3.04 15.97
C TYR A 301 10.43 -4.05 17.13
N PRO A 302 11.22 -3.86 18.21
CA PRO A 302 11.14 -4.73 19.38
C PRO A 302 9.77 -4.70 20.05
N TRP A 303 9.13 -3.53 20.11
CA TRP A 303 7.81 -3.38 20.72
C TRP A 303 6.78 -4.26 20.03
N PHE A 304 6.81 -4.37 18.70
CA PHE A 304 5.83 -5.14 17.95
C PHE A 304 5.94 -6.64 18.24
N LYS A 305 7.15 -7.17 18.42
CA LYS A 305 7.36 -8.57 18.81
C LYS A 305 6.78 -8.87 20.19
N VAL A 306 6.97 -7.94 21.13
CA VAL A 306 6.47 -8.07 22.51
C VAL A 306 4.95 -8.02 22.51
N THR A 307 4.34 -7.02 21.90
CA THR A 307 2.88 -6.89 21.85
C THR A 307 2.22 -8.02 21.07
N ALA A 308 2.76 -8.41 19.91
CA ALA A 308 2.26 -9.54 19.14
C ALA A 308 2.32 -10.83 19.96
N LYS A 309 3.39 -11.08 20.72
CA LYS A 309 3.46 -12.23 21.63
C LYS A 309 2.36 -12.18 22.70
N HIS A 310 2.12 -11.02 23.32
CA HIS A 310 1.04 -10.88 24.30
C HIS A 310 -0.34 -11.12 23.69
N ILE A 311 -0.60 -10.60 22.49
CA ILE A 311 -1.87 -10.80 21.78
C ILE A 311 -2.07 -12.27 21.42
N LEU A 312 -1.06 -12.91 20.82
CA LEU A 312 -1.14 -14.31 20.39
C LEU A 312 -1.23 -15.30 21.56
N THR A 313 -0.70 -14.94 22.73
CA THR A 313 -0.83 -15.73 23.97
C THR A 313 -2.04 -15.32 24.82
N LEU A 314 -2.89 -14.42 24.32
CA LEU A 314 -4.08 -13.88 25.02
C LEU A 314 -3.77 -13.26 26.40
N ASN A 315 -2.52 -12.85 26.64
CA ASN A 315 -2.05 -12.25 27.89
C ASN A 315 -2.18 -10.72 27.87
N LEU A 316 -3.38 -10.22 27.58
CA LEU A 316 -3.67 -8.77 27.49
C LEU A 316 -3.93 -8.10 28.86
N ARG A 317 -3.86 -8.86 29.96
CA ARG A 317 -4.34 -8.44 31.29
C ARG A 317 -3.30 -7.77 32.20
N ARG A 318 -2.08 -7.51 31.72
CA ARG A 318 -0.99 -6.86 32.50
C ARG A 318 -0.22 -5.85 31.65
N SER A 319 -0.84 -4.73 31.28
CA SER A 319 -0.15 -3.55 30.75
C SER A 319 -0.98 -2.29 30.97
#